data_AF-A0A7X6T057-F1
#
_entry.id   AF-A0A7X6T057-F1
#
_cell.length_a   1.000
_cell.length_b   1.000
_cell.length_c   1.000
_cell.angle_alpha   90.00
_cell.angle_beta   90.00
_cell.angle_gamma   90.00
#
_symmetry.space_group_name_H-M   'P 1'
#
loop_
_entity.id
_entity.type
_entity.pdbx_description
1 polymer ?
#
loop_
_entity_poly.entity_id
_entity_poly.type
_entity_poly.pdbx_seq_one_letter_code
_entity_poly.pdbx_strand_id
1 'polypeptide(L)'
;GERLSGAVIYGVGLPGISPERDIIRDYFNETDQAGFEYAYLYPGINRVLQAAGRVIRSETDRGVVILVDDRYRGTRYKALFPVKWKPVMVNKKSELKKVLERFWSRE
;
A
#
# COMPACT_ATOMS: atom_id res chain seq x y z
N GLY A 1 21.73 0.40 -12.12
CA GLY A 1 22.18 1.42 -11.15
C GLY A 1 21.45 1.19 -9.85
N GLU A 2 22.13 1.18 -8.71
CA GLU A 2 21.63 0.86 -7.34
C GLU A 2 20.56 1.84 -6.80
N ARG A 3 19.69 2.34 -7.65
CA ARG A 3 18.72 3.36 -7.31
C ARG A 3 17.49 2.66 -6.73
N LEU A 4 17.35 2.78 -5.41
CA LEU A 4 16.20 2.43 -4.57
C LEU A 4 15.97 0.92 -4.34
N SER A 5 16.73 0.34 -3.40
CA SER A 5 16.59 -1.05 -2.93
C SER A 5 15.36 -1.27 -2.01
N GLY A 6 14.64 -0.21 -1.64
CA GLY A 6 13.35 -0.35 -0.98
C GLY A 6 12.62 0.96 -0.70
N ALA A 7 11.36 0.84 -0.28
CA ALA A 7 10.51 1.95 0.15
C ALA A 7 9.76 1.59 1.43
N VAL A 8 9.61 2.55 2.34
CA VAL A 8 8.77 2.41 3.53
C VAL A 8 7.62 3.40 3.42
N ILE A 9 6.40 2.89 3.48
CA ILE A 9 5.17 3.68 3.38
C ILE A 9 4.50 3.64 4.75
N TYR A 10 4.42 4.80 5.41
CA TYR A 10 3.71 4.96 6.67
C TYR A 10 2.28 5.42 6.40
N GLY A 11 1.31 4.70 6.96
CA GLY A 11 -0.10 4.94 6.72
C GLY A 11 -0.61 4.41 5.38
N VAL A 12 -1.90 4.60 5.10
CA VAL A 12 -2.56 4.15 3.85
C VAL A 12 -2.75 5.25 2.81
N GLY A 13 -2.07 6.39 2.98
CA GLY A 13 -2.09 7.50 2.02
C GLY A 13 -3.46 8.16 1.84
N LEU A 14 -4.37 8.01 2.82
CA LEU A 14 -5.72 8.57 2.73
C LEU A 14 -5.62 10.07 2.41
N PRO A 15 -6.42 10.54 1.46
CA PRO A 15 -6.51 11.96 1.24
C PRO A 15 -7.09 12.70 2.46
N GLY A 16 -6.71 13.97 2.65
CA GLY A 16 -7.30 14.82 3.69
C GLY A 16 -8.79 15.08 3.48
N ILE A 17 -9.46 15.69 4.44
CA ILE A 17 -10.86 16.10 4.27
C ILE A 17 -10.92 17.32 3.35
N SER A 18 -11.88 17.35 2.42
CA SER A 18 -12.14 18.53 1.58
C SER A 18 -13.58 18.52 1.08
N PRO A 19 -14.17 19.71 0.78
CA PRO A 19 -15.54 19.80 0.27
C PRO A 19 -15.76 18.96 -1.00
N GLU A 20 -14.76 18.91 -1.89
CA GLU A 20 -14.84 18.11 -3.12
C GLU A 20 -14.94 16.61 -2.80
N ARG A 21 -14.26 16.15 -1.75
CA ARG A 21 -14.34 14.75 -1.31
C ARG A 21 -15.65 14.45 -0.62
N ASP A 22 -16.20 15.40 0.13
CA ASP A 22 -17.52 15.24 0.72
C ASP A 22 -18.58 15.11 -0.38
N ILE A 23 -18.52 15.91 -1.45
CA ILE A 23 -19.40 15.76 -2.61
C ILE A 23 -19.29 14.37 -3.25
N ILE A 24 -18.05 13.89 -3.50
CA ILE A 24 -17.83 12.55 -4.06
C ILE A 24 -18.39 11.48 -3.12
N ARG A 25 -18.10 11.59 -1.82
CA ARG A 25 -18.57 10.64 -0.81
C ARG A 25 -20.09 10.60 -0.78
N ASP A 26 -20.74 11.75 -0.73
CA ASP A 26 -22.18 11.84 -0.56
C ASP A 26 -22.91 11.30 -1.82
N TYR A 27 -22.41 11.63 -3.02
CA TYR A 27 -22.90 11.06 -4.28
C TYR A 27 -22.85 9.53 -4.33
N PHE A 28 -21.70 8.94 -3.98
CA PHE A 28 -21.55 7.48 -4.01
C PHE A 28 -22.17 6.76 -2.80
N ASN A 29 -22.42 7.48 -1.70
CA ASN A 29 -23.18 6.97 -0.57
C ASN A 29 -24.65 6.77 -0.93
N GLU A 30 -25.23 7.68 -1.71
CA GLU A 30 -26.62 7.58 -2.17
C GLU A 30 -26.84 6.46 -3.19
N THR A 31 -25.81 6.13 -3.97
CA THR A 31 -25.92 5.17 -5.08
C THR A 31 -25.62 3.73 -4.65
N ASP A 32 -24.48 3.49 -3.98
CA ASP A 32 -23.96 2.13 -3.69
C ASP A 32 -23.49 1.96 -2.23
N GLN A 33 -23.76 2.93 -1.34
CA GLN A 33 -23.21 2.99 0.03
C GLN A 33 -21.67 2.87 0.12
N ALA A 34 -20.97 3.14 -0.98
CA ALA A 34 -19.52 2.99 -1.11
C ALA A 34 -18.78 4.35 -1.12
N GLY A 35 -19.40 5.41 -0.58
CA GLY A 35 -18.86 6.77 -0.68
C GLY A 35 -17.49 6.92 -0.04
N PHE A 36 -17.23 6.21 1.05
CA PHE A 36 -15.91 6.20 1.67
C PHE A 36 -14.84 5.59 0.75
N GLU A 37 -15.17 4.48 0.08
CA GLU A 37 -14.28 3.75 -0.80
C GLU A 37 -13.81 4.65 -1.95
N TYR A 38 -14.76 5.32 -2.62
CA TYR A 38 -14.48 6.19 -3.75
C TYR A 38 -13.77 7.49 -3.35
N ALA A 39 -14.18 8.14 -2.26
CA ALA A 39 -13.62 9.44 -1.87
C ALA A 39 -12.23 9.33 -1.20
N TYR A 40 -11.95 8.22 -0.48
CA TYR A 40 -10.75 8.11 0.35
C TYR A 40 -9.93 6.84 0.11
N LEU A 41 -10.56 5.67 0.09
CA LEU A 41 -9.82 4.40 0.06
C LEU A 41 -9.07 4.18 -1.24
N TYR A 42 -9.77 4.20 -2.39
CA TYR A 42 -9.16 3.96 -3.69
C TYR A 42 -8.11 5.02 -4.04
N PRO A 43 -8.36 6.33 -3.81
CA PRO A 43 -7.31 7.33 -3.95
C PRO A 43 -6.09 7.08 -3.05
N GLY A 44 -6.31 6.63 -1.81
CA GLY A 44 -5.23 6.31 -0.87
C GLY A 44 -4.38 5.13 -1.35
N ILE A 45 -5.02 4.03 -1.74
CA ILE A 45 -4.32 2.86 -2.28
C ILE A 45 -3.58 3.19 -3.57
N ASN A 46 -4.14 3.99 -4.46
CA ASN A 46 -3.44 4.40 -5.68
C ASN A 46 -2.11 5.09 -5.38
N ARG A 47 -2.06 5.94 -4.35
CA ARG A 47 -0.80 6.58 -3.91
C ARG A 47 0.20 5.57 -3.35
N VAL A 48 -0.28 4.58 -2.59
CA VAL A 48 0.55 3.49 -2.06
C VAL A 48 1.16 2.67 -3.19
N LEU A 49 0.35 2.29 -4.19
CA LEU A 49 0.80 1.52 -5.36
C LEU A 49 1.79 2.31 -6.20
N GLN A 50 1.58 3.62 -6.40
CA GLN A 50 2.53 4.49 -7.10
C GLN A 50 3.87 4.60 -6.36
N ALA A 51 3.85 4.73 -5.04
CA ALA A 51 5.06 4.78 -4.23
C ALA A 51 5.84 3.45 -4.30
N ALA A 52 5.13 2.32 -4.22
CA ALA A 52 5.71 1.00 -4.37
C ALA A 52 6.28 0.76 -5.78
N GLY A 53 5.61 1.26 -6.82
CA GLY A 53 6.08 1.20 -8.21
C GLY A 53 7.38 1.96 -8.47
N ARG A 54 7.83 2.83 -7.54
CA ARG A 54 9.16 3.45 -7.62
C ARG A 54 10.30 2.48 -7.29
N VAL A 55 10.01 1.37 -6.61
CA VAL A 55 11.01 0.36 -6.21
C VAL A 55 11.33 -0.61 -7.34
N ILE A 56 10.34 -0.98 -8.16
CA ILE A 56 10.52 -1.91 -9.28
C ILE A 56 10.25 -1.15 -10.58
N ARG A 57 11.31 -0.77 -11.30
CA ARG A 57 11.25 0.02 -12.55
C ARG A 57 11.74 -0.76 -13.77
N SER A 58 12.35 -1.92 -13.56
CA SER A 58 12.81 -2.84 -14.61
C SER A 58 12.63 -4.30 -14.16
N GLU A 59 12.71 -5.24 -15.10
CA GLU A 59 12.60 -6.68 -14.80
C GLU A 59 13.75 -7.21 -13.93
N THR A 60 14.89 -6.50 -13.90
CA THR A 60 16.06 -6.86 -13.09
C THR A 60 16.09 -6.13 -11.75
N ASP A 61 15.17 -5.20 -11.51
CA ASP A 61 15.11 -4.46 -10.26
C ASP A 61 14.61 -5.38 -9.13
N ARG A 62 15.38 -5.39 -8.05
CA ARG A 62 15.05 -6.09 -6.81
C ARG A 62 14.95 -5.07 -5.67
N GLY A 63 13.84 -5.12 -4.94
CA GLY A 63 13.68 -4.27 -3.76
C GLY A 63 12.54 -4.70 -2.85
N VAL A 64 12.47 -4.05 -1.70
CA VAL A 64 11.44 -4.34 -0.67
C VAL A 64 10.53 -3.13 -0.47
N VAL A 65 9.23 -3.38 -0.39
CA VAL A 65 8.24 -2.39 0.04
C VAL A 65 7.75 -2.77 1.43
N ILE A 66 7.87 -1.85 2.39
CA ILE A 66 7.37 -2.03 3.76
C ILE A 66 6.16 -1.12 3.94
N LEU A 67 5.03 -1.72 4.31
CA LEU A 67 3.79 -1.01 4.60
C LEU A 67 3.58 -0.97 6.11
N VAL A 68 3.53 0.23 6.69
CA VAL A 68 3.42 0.46 8.13
C VAL A 68 2.05 1.07 8.46
N ASP A 69 1.05 0.20 8.61
CA ASP A 69 -0.28 0.54 9.13
C ASP A 69 -1.08 -0.74 9.43
N ASP A 70 -1.85 -0.77 10.53
CA ASP A 70 -2.68 -1.92 10.88
C ASP A 70 -3.85 -2.14 9.91
N ARG A 71 -4.31 -1.10 9.20
CA ARG A 71 -5.40 -1.18 8.22
C ARG A 71 -5.10 -2.16 7.08
N TYR A 72 -3.82 -2.33 6.73
CA TYR A 72 -3.40 -3.32 5.73
C TYR A 72 -3.66 -4.78 6.17
N ARG A 73 -3.95 -5.04 7.45
CA ARG A 73 -4.38 -6.37 7.91
C ARG A 73 -5.82 -6.69 7.51
N GLY A 74 -6.66 -5.68 7.34
CA GLY A 74 -8.08 -5.84 7.00
C GLY A 74 -8.29 -6.40 5.59
N THR A 75 -9.29 -7.25 5.44
CA THR A 75 -9.69 -7.84 4.15
C THR A 75 -9.95 -6.78 3.08
N ARG A 76 -10.58 -5.66 3.47
CA ARG A 76 -10.87 -4.53 2.57
C ARG A 76 -9.62 -3.98 1.88
N TYR A 77 -8.52 -3.79 2.61
CA TYR A 77 -7.27 -3.27 2.03
C TYR A 77 -6.51 -4.36 1.28
N LYS A 78 -6.50 -5.59 1.78
CA LYS A 78 -5.83 -6.72 1.11
C LYS A 78 -6.39 -7.02 -0.27
N ALA A 79 -7.70 -6.92 -0.43
CA ALA A 79 -8.39 -7.15 -1.69
C ALA A 79 -8.01 -6.14 -2.79
N LEU A 80 -7.45 -4.99 -2.42
CA LEU A 80 -7.05 -3.92 -3.34
C LEU A 80 -5.60 -4.02 -3.82
N PHE A 81 -4.82 -4.95 -3.27
CA PHE A 81 -3.48 -5.20 -3.77
C PHE A 81 -3.50 -6.02 -5.06
N PRO A 82 -2.51 -5.83 -5.95
CA PRO A 82 -2.34 -6.69 -7.12
C PRO A 82 -2.30 -8.16 -6.72
N VAL A 83 -2.94 -9.04 -7.49
CA VAL A 83 -3.06 -10.49 -7.19
C VAL A 83 -1.70 -11.18 -6.97
N LYS A 84 -0.66 -10.69 -7.65
CA LYS A 84 0.71 -11.22 -7.54
C LYS A 84 1.40 -10.83 -6.22
N TRP A 85 0.91 -9.81 -5.52
CA TRP A 85 1.50 -9.35 -4.27
C TRP A 85 1.03 -10.24 -3.12
N LYS A 86 2.00 -10.83 -2.42
CA LYS A 86 1.77 -11.66 -1.23
C LYS A 86 2.51 -11.03 -0.05
N PRO A 87 1.96 -9.98 0.57
CA PRO A 87 2.63 -9.29 1.66
C PRO A 87 2.84 -10.22 2.86
N VAL A 88 4.04 -10.18 3.44
CA VAL A 88 4.38 -10.92 4.65
C VAL A 88 4.04 -10.04 5.85
N MET A 89 3.19 -10.54 6.74
CA MET A 89 2.85 -9.82 7.97
C MET A 89 3.99 -9.95 8.98
N VAL A 90 4.39 -8.83 9.56
CA VAL A 90 5.47 -8.76 10.54
C VAL A 90 5.00 -7.93 11.73
N ASN A 91 5.14 -8.47 12.94
CA ASN A 91 4.67 -7.81 14.15
C ASN A 91 5.82 -7.37 15.07
N LYS A 92 7.04 -7.85 14.81
CA LYS A 92 8.23 -7.54 15.62
C LYS A 92 9.40 -7.10 14.74
N LYS A 93 10.22 -6.20 15.27
CA LYS A 93 11.46 -5.75 14.59
C LYS A 93 12.42 -6.90 14.29
N SER A 94 12.51 -7.89 15.17
CA SER A 94 13.34 -9.08 15.00
C SER A 94 12.86 -9.97 13.83
N GLU A 95 11.55 -10.11 13.66
CA GLU A 95 10.95 -10.81 12.51
C GLU A 95 11.22 -10.05 11.21
N LEU A 96 11.09 -8.72 11.22
CA LEU A 96 11.38 -7.88 10.05
C LEU A 96 12.82 -8.08 9.58
N LYS A 97 13.77 -8.02 10.51
CA LYS A 97 15.19 -8.24 10.22
C LYS A 97 15.41 -9.60 9.53
N LYS A 98 14.85 -10.67 10.08
CA LYS A 98 14.95 -12.02 9.50
C LYS A 98 14.35 -12.11 8.10
N VAL A 99 13.20 -11.48 7.86
CA VAL A 99 12.53 -11.47 6.54
C VAL A 99 13.37 -10.71 5.52
N LEU A 100 13.93 -9.56 5.90
CA LEU A 100 14.81 -8.78 5.03
C LEU A 100 16.11 -9.53 4.72
N GLU A 101 16.77 -10.09 5.73
CA GLU A 101 17.98 -10.91 5.56
C GLU A 101 17.73 -12.10 4.63
N ARG A 102 16.62 -12.83 4.82
CA ARG A 102 16.21 -13.92 3.94
C ARG A 102 15.89 -13.43 2.53
N PHE A 103 15.27 -12.26 2.40
CA PHE A 103 14.98 -11.68 1.09
C PHE A 103 16.28 -11.41 0.34
N TRP A 104 17.30 -10.80 0.97
CA TRP A 104 18.55 -10.43 0.30
C TRP A 104 19.55 -11.57 0.14
N SER A 105 19.61 -12.51 1.09
CA SER A 105 20.54 -13.67 1.08
C SER A 105 20.18 -14.76 0.07
N ARG A 106 19.00 -14.70 -0.56
CA ARG A 106 18.73 -15.48 -1.77
C ARG A 106 19.50 -14.86 -2.93
N GLU A 107 20.80 -15.11 -2.95
CA GLU A 107 21.67 -15.11 -4.13
C GLU A 107 21.98 -16.56 -4.50
#